data_AF-A0A9N7NQH8-F1
#
_entry.id   AF-A0A9N7NQH8-F1
#
_cell.length_a   1.000
_cell.length_b   1.000
_cell.length_c   1.000
_cell.angle_alpha   90.00
_cell.angle_beta   90.00
_cell.angle_gamma   90.00
#
_symmetry.space_group_name_H-M   'P 1'
#
loop_
_entity.id
_entity.type
_entity.pdbx_description
1 polymer ?
#
loop_
_entity_poly.entity_id
_entity_poly.type
_entity_poly.pdbx_seq_one_letter_code
_entity_poly.pdbx_strand_id
1 'polypeptide(L)'
;MASSLNLNPYPSLFKPSKSLPAGRKNNPSLFKPSSFPVGRKNNPLLKPSSFPNIGMNKKNKSNYGKYPDDVDMEEDFWTKEALWNPTTNELKILPPSPATLDPRHELCVCNYFGFGYDSTSGDYKVIRFLRRSNDWTSLVAAELYSLKTNSWKRVNFRPYSFQWYGEPFAGVHVNGTYYWLNKLNDDFIQSFNFATEKFESDGVPTPPSEKLEKFCDKMLVEYRGSLGFLASTTVWVDDEMHNGLELWVWDDTSLSWAQESTFLVDKMSNYEGLFENDKLFYLQPGGDLMVHDCAMNTETNISNVCTHEFCSVFPFVENYVSLSSSGK
;
A
#
# COMPACT_ATOMS: atom_id res chain seq x y z
N MET A 1 59.00 -1.07 -17.13
CA MET A 1 57.89 -2.04 -16.99
C MET A 1 56.59 -1.28 -17.19
N ALA A 2 56.05 -1.32 -18.40
CA ALA A 2 54.72 -0.81 -18.72
C ALA A 2 54.26 -1.56 -19.98
N SER A 3 53.25 -2.41 -19.81
CA SER A 3 52.58 -3.22 -20.82
C SER A 3 51.14 -3.36 -20.32
N SER A 4 50.08 -3.28 -21.09
CA SER A 4 49.88 -3.12 -22.54
C SER A 4 48.38 -2.85 -22.72
N LEU A 5 48.04 -2.08 -23.76
CA LEU A 5 46.70 -2.01 -24.34
C LEU A 5 46.17 -3.40 -24.69
N ASN A 6 44.87 -3.62 -24.53
CA ASN A 6 44.12 -4.44 -25.49
C ASN A 6 42.66 -4.00 -25.59
N LEU A 7 42.23 -3.89 -26.85
CA LEU A 7 40.93 -3.50 -27.35
C LEU A 7 39.91 -4.66 -27.27
N ASN A 8 38.63 -4.29 -27.05
CA ASN A 8 37.32 -4.85 -27.47
C ASN A 8 37.27 -6.16 -28.32
N PRO A 9 36.16 -6.95 -28.34
CA PRO A 9 34.77 -6.45 -28.44
C PRO A 9 33.62 -7.29 -27.81
N TYR A 10 32.42 -6.70 -27.80
CA TYR A 10 31.10 -7.32 -27.62
C TYR A 10 30.85 -8.59 -28.46
N PRO A 11 29.93 -9.46 -28.03
CA PRO A 11 29.07 -10.22 -28.92
C PRO A 11 27.60 -9.75 -28.82
N SER A 12 27.11 -9.17 -29.91
CA SER A 12 25.69 -9.02 -30.22
C SER A 12 25.12 -10.35 -30.69
N LEU A 13 24.02 -10.84 -30.12
CA LEU A 13 23.17 -11.85 -30.77
C LEU A 13 21.70 -11.74 -30.30
N PHE A 14 20.93 -10.91 -30.99
CA PHE A 14 19.51 -11.15 -31.21
C PHE A 14 19.35 -12.40 -32.09
N LYS A 15 18.48 -13.34 -31.69
CA LYS A 15 17.77 -14.23 -32.64
C LYS A 15 16.31 -14.44 -32.20
N PRO A 16 15.37 -14.56 -33.16
CA PRO A 16 13.93 -14.53 -32.92
C PRO A 16 13.32 -15.90 -32.60
N SER A 17 12.08 -15.83 -32.10
CA SER A 17 11.13 -16.87 -31.67
C SER A 17 11.19 -18.23 -32.40
N LYS A 18 10.99 -19.33 -31.65
CA LYS A 18 10.44 -20.59 -32.17
C LYS A 18 9.38 -21.19 -31.23
N SER A 19 8.18 -21.31 -31.81
CA SER A 19 7.09 -22.28 -31.61
C SER A 19 7.13 -23.29 -30.44
N LEU A 20 6.00 -23.32 -29.72
CA LEU A 20 5.48 -24.38 -28.84
C LEU A 20 5.59 -25.80 -29.42
N PRO A 21 5.69 -26.83 -28.55
CA PRO A 21 5.06 -28.12 -28.76
C PRO A 21 3.85 -28.32 -27.85
N ALA A 22 2.78 -28.84 -28.44
CA ALA A 22 1.55 -29.22 -27.77
C ALA A 22 1.66 -30.58 -27.03
N GLY A 23 1.01 -30.67 -25.87
CA GLY A 23 0.30 -31.89 -25.44
C GLY A 23 0.89 -32.70 -24.29
N ARG A 24 0.34 -32.51 -23.09
CA ARG A 24 -0.07 -33.64 -22.23
C ARG A 24 -1.38 -33.29 -21.51
N LYS A 25 -2.33 -34.22 -21.61
CA LYS A 25 -3.72 -34.16 -21.14
C LYS A 25 -3.84 -34.56 -19.67
N ASN A 26 -4.73 -33.83 -18.98
CA ASN A 26 -5.68 -34.20 -17.91
C ASN A 26 -5.18 -34.81 -16.58
N ASN A 27 -5.49 -34.17 -15.43
CA ASN A 27 -6.80 -34.27 -14.75
C ASN A 27 -6.96 -33.19 -13.64
N PRO A 28 -8.19 -32.93 -13.12
CA PRO A 28 -8.62 -31.61 -12.68
C PRO A 28 -8.35 -31.34 -11.18
N SER A 29 -7.75 -30.19 -10.86
CA SER A 29 -7.83 -29.61 -9.52
C SER A 29 -9.07 -28.69 -9.45
N LEU A 30 -9.96 -29.08 -8.55
CA LEU A 30 -11.19 -28.40 -8.16
C LEU A 30 -10.88 -27.12 -7.38
N PHE A 31 -10.48 -26.04 -8.05
CA PHE A 31 -10.65 -24.68 -7.54
C PHE A 31 -10.86 -23.75 -8.73
N LYS A 32 -12.13 -23.41 -9.01
CA LYS A 32 -12.44 -22.28 -9.88
C LYS A 32 -12.15 -21.02 -9.08
N PRO A 33 -11.33 -20.08 -9.58
CA PRO A 33 -11.34 -18.71 -9.08
C PRO A 33 -12.78 -18.22 -9.20
N SER A 34 -13.35 -17.71 -8.12
CA SER A 34 -14.64 -17.04 -8.16
C SER A 34 -14.52 -15.90 -9.18
N SER A 35 -15.21 -16.06 -10.30
CA SER A 35 -15.36 -15.03 -11.33
C SER A 35 -15.90 -13.76 -10.67
N PHE A 36 -15.07 -12.73 -10.57
CA PHE A 36 -15.54 -11.38 -10.29
C PHE A 36 -16.51 -10.98 -11.41
N PRO A 37 -17.70 -10.44 -11.09
CA PRO A 37 -18.59 -9.95 -12.12
C PRO A 37 -17.94 -8.74 -12.80
N VAL A 38 -17.49 -8.94 -14.04
CA VAL A 38 -17.12 -7.85 -14.96
C VAL A 38 -18.41 -7.12 -15.34
N GLY A 39 -18.83 -6.22 -14.47
CA GLY A 39 -19.80 -5.19 -14.79
C GLY A 39 -19.05 -3.98 -15.34
N ARG A 40 -19.09 -3.78 -16.67
CA ARG A 40 -18.78 -2.47 -17.25
C ARG A 40 -19.83 -1.47 -16.74
N LYS A 41 -19.51 -0.76 -15.67
CA LYS A 41 -20.16 0.50 -15.32
C LYS A 41 -19.04 1.50 -15.09
N ASN A 42 -19.13 2.64 -15.76
CA ASN A 42 -18.21 3.77 -15.60
C ASN A 42 -18.10 4.08 -14.10
N ASN A 43 -16.93 3.84 -13.50
CA ASN A 43 -16.66 4.27 -12.13
C ASN A 43 -16.56 5.81 -12.14
N PRO A 44 -17.51 6.55 -11.54
CA PRO A 44 -17.34 7.98 -11.40
C PRO A 44 -16.26 8.22 -10.35
N LEU A 45 -15.21 8.97 -10.71
CA LEU A 45 -14.26 9.53 -9.75
C LEU A 45 -15.05 10.20 -8.62
N LEU A 46 -14.84 9.74 -7.38
CA LEU A 46 -15.48 10.32 -6.21
C LEU A 46 -14.98 11.76 -6.05
N LYS A 47 -15.90 12.72 -5.98
CA LYS A 47 -15.56 14.14 -5.83
C LYS A 47 -15.04 14.39 -4.41
N PRO A 48 -14.03 15.26 -4.21
CA PRO A 48 -13.48 15.59 -2.88
C PRO A 48 -14.52 16.01 -1.82
N SER A 49 -15.68 16.51 -2.25
CA SER A 49 -16.79 16.93 -1.39
C SER A 49 -17.54 15.79 -0.68
N SER A 50 -17.16 14.53 -0.88
CA SER A 50 -17.79 13.37 -0.23
C SER A 50 -17.23 13.03 1.15
N PHE A 51 -16.13 13.65 1.59
CA PHE A 51 -15.67 13.49 2.97
C PHE A 51 -16.62 14.24 3.93
N PRO A 52 -17.21 13.57 4.94
CA PRO A 52 -17.94 14.24 5.99
C PRO A 52 -17.00 15.21 6.70
N ASN A 53 -17.50 16.39 7.02
CA ASN A 53 -16.74 17.41 7.73
C ASN A 53 -16.50 16.93 9.18
N ILE A 54 -15.41 16.20 9.41
CA ILE A 54 -14.93 15.91 10.76
C ILE A 54 -14.48 17.26 11.29
N GLY A 55 -15.22 17.84 12.23
CA GLY A 55 -14.92 19.13 12.83
C GLY A 55 -13.56 19.11 13.52
N MET A 56 -12.48 19.27 12.76
CA MET A 56 -11.15 19.55 13.26
C MET A 56 -11.07 21.06 13.46
N ASN A 57 -10.77 21.46 14.69
CA ASN A 57 -10.71 22.85 15.09
C ASN A 57 -9.68 23.58 14.20
N LYS A 58 -10.14 24.58 13.43
CA LYS A 58 -9.32 25.38 12.50
C LYS A 58 -8.38 26.37 13.22
N LYS A 59 -7.65 25.92 14.23
CA LYS A 59 -6.59 26.71 14.86
C LYS A 59 -5.33 25.87 14.88
N ASN A 60 -4.52 26.03 13.83
CA ASN A 60 -3.08 26.22 13.89
C ASN A 60 -2.51 26.13 12.47
N LYS A 61 -2.36 27.29 11.83
CA LYS A 61 -1.48 27.42 10.67
C LYS A 61 -0.03 27.33 11.17
N SER A 62 0.71 26.37 10.61
CA SER A 62 2.17 26.33 10.42
C SER A 62 3.07 26.92 11.51
N ASN A 63 3.81 26.04 12.19
CA ASN A 63 5.20 26.29 12.57
C ASN A 63 5.95 24.95 12.55
N TYR A 64 6.44 24.55 11.37
CA TYR A 64 7.53 23.57 11.31
C TYR A 64 8.81 24.30 11.72
N GLY A 65 9.20 24.12 12.98
CA GLY A 65 10.44 24.65 13.52
C GLY A 65 10.29 25.15 14.94
N LYS A 66 10.92 24.43 15.88
CA LYS A 66 10.98 24.60 17.34
C LYS A 66 9.84 23.92 18.10
N TYR A 67 10.18 22.84 18.79
CA TYR A 67 9.43 22.36 19.95
C TYR A 67 9.69 23.34 21.11
N PRO A 68 8.67 24.05 21.61
CA PRO A 68 8.78 24.76 22.88
C PRO A 68 8.54 23.74 23.99
N ASP A 69 9.53 23.61 24.87
CA ASP A 69 9.32 23.09 26.21
C ASP A 69 8.28 23.99 26.91
N ASP A 70 7.33 23.39 27.62
CA ASP A 70 6.26 24.04 28.38
C ASP A 70 5.08 24.59 27.58
N VAL A 71 4.17 23.68 27.18
CA VAL A 71 2.74 24.00 27.04
C VAL A 71 1.98 23.03 27.91
N ASP A 72 1.24 23.57 28.89
CA ASP A 72 0.29 22.82 29.71
C ASP A 72 -0.62 21.99 28.80
N MET A 73 -0.53 20.66 28.92
CA MET A 73 -1.33 19.70 28.16
C MET A 73 -2.78 19.72 28.65
N GLU A 74 -3.55 20.72 28.22
CA GLU A 74 -5.00 20.63 28.24
C GLU A 74 -5.50 19.57 27.23
N GLU A 75 -6.59 18.92 27.61
CA GLU A 75 -7.24 17.73 27.06
C GLU A 75 -7.40 17.67 25.52
N ASP A 76 -7.48 16.44 24.98
CA ASP A 76 -8.04 16.06 23.66
C ASP A 76 -7.15 16.08 22.37
N PHE A 77 -5.91 15.58 22.42
CA PHE A 77 -5.17 15.20 21.19
C PHE A 77 -5.25 13.73 20.80
N TRP A 78 -6.26 12.99 21.28
CA TRP A 78 -6.56 11.68 20.69
C TRP A 78 -7.21 11.87 19.33
N THR A 79 -6.47 11.60 18.26
CA THR A 79 -7.02 11.50 16.91
C THR A 79 -8.14 10.46 16.90
N LYS A 80 -9.36 10.90 16.60
CA LYS A 80 -10.50 9.98 16.42
C LYS A 80 -10.28 9.22 15.13
N GLU A 81 -10.11 7.90 15.22
CA GLU A 81 -10.06 7.01 14.07
C GLU A 81 -11.48 6.77 13.53
N ALA A 82 -11.62 6.67 12.22
CA ALA A 82 -12.90 6.45 11.58
C ALA A 82 -12.81 5.47 10.42
N LEU A 83 -13.87 4.69 10.22
CA LEU A 83 -14.14 3.98 8.99
C LEU A 83 -15.08 4.84 8.14
N TRP A 84 -14.75 4.97 6.86
CA TRP A 84 -15.59 5.64 5.89
C TRP A 84 -15.94 4.67 4.77
N ASN A 85 -17.22 4.54 4.46
CA ASN A 85 -17.71 3.84 3.28
C ASN A 85 -18.12 4.90 2.25
N PRO A 86 -17.33 5.14 1.20
CA PRO A 86 -17.66 6.14 0.18
C PRO A 86 -18.91 5.80 -0.63
N THR A 87 -19.26 4.51 -0.76
CA THR A 87 -20.40 4.04 -1.55
C THR A 87 -21.73 4.42 -0.88
N THR A 88 -21.81 4.22 0.44
CA THR A 88 -22.99 4.57 1.25
C THR A 88 -22.89 5.97 1.86
N ASN A 89 -21.73 6.61 1.74
CA ASN A 89 -21.34 7.84 2.41
C ASN A 89 -21.53 7.77 3.94
N GLU A 90 -21.34 6.59 4.51
CA GLU A 90 -21.40 6.39 5.96
C GLU A 90 -20.03 6.59 6.58
N LEU A 91 -20.01 7.24 7.73
CA LEU A 91 -18.81 7.40 8.56
C LEU A 91 -19.08 6.82 9.94
N LYS A 92 -18.17 5.99 10.42
CA LYS A 92 -18.21 5.40 11.74
C LYS A 92 -16.94 5.77 12.49
N ILE A 93 -17.08 6.53 13.57
CA ILE A 93 -15.99 6.72 14.53
C ILE A 93 -15.75 5.39 15.24
N LEU A 94 -14.51 4.91 15.20
CA LEU A 94 -14.14 3.68 15.88
C LEU A 94 -14.17 3.88 17.40
N PRO A 95 -14.63 2.88 18.17
CA PRO A 95 -14.62 2.99 19.63
C PRO A 95 -13.18 3.10 20.16
N PRO A 96 -12.96 3.69 21.34
CA PRO A 96 -11.64 3.74 21.95
C PRO A 96 -11.11 2.33 22.25
N SER A 97 -9.78 2.20 22.26
CA SER A 97 -9.11 0.97 22.67
C SER A 97 -9.36 0.66 24.15
N PRO A 98 -9.62 -0.59 24.54
CA PRO A 98 -9.49 -0.99 25.94
C PRO A 98 -8.07 -0.76 26.50
N ALA A 99 -7.03 -0.84 25.67
CA ALA A 99 -5.63 -0.66 26.08
C ALA A 99 -5.26 0.80 26.32
N THR A 100 -5.80 1.75 25.53
CA THR A 100 -5.57 3.20 25.77
C THR A 100 -6.40 3.74 26.93
N LEU A 101 -7.37 2.96 27.41
CA LEU A 101 -8.17 3.28 28.58
C LEU A 101 -7.57 2.76 29.90
N ASP A 102 -6.49 1.97 29.85
CA ASP A 102 -5.80 1.47 31.06
C ASP A 102 -4.80 2.53 31.56
N PRO A 103 -5.05 3.22 32.69
CA PRO A 103 -4.19 4.30 33.18
C PRO A 103 -2.78 3.84 33.56
N ARG A 104 -2.56 2.52 33.70
CA ARG A 104 -1.24 1.95 34.01
C ARG A 104 -0.32 1.95 32.79
N HIS A 105 -0.87 2.15 31.60
CA HIS A 105 -0.13 2.13 30.35
C HIS A 105 -0.45 3.40 29.56
N GLU A 106 0.48 4.36 29.57
CA GLU A 106 0.41 5.49 28.66
C GLU A 106 0.74 5.01 27.23
N LEU A 107 -0.28 4.54 26.53
CA LEU A 107 -0.18 4.06 25.16
C LEU A 107 -0.83 5.04 24.21
N CYS A 108 -0.12 5.34 23.12
CA CYS A 108 -0.66 6.14 22.04
C CYS A 108 -0.91 5.29 20.80
N VAL A 109 -1.95 5.66 20.08
CA VAL A 109 -2.25 5.10 18.76
C VAL A 109 -1.22 5.60 17.76
N CYS A 110 -0.84 4.67 16.92
CA CYS A 110 0.11 4.88 15.85
C CYS A 110 -0.63 5.03 14.53
N ASN A 111 -0.25 6.00 13.69
CA ASN A 111 -0.77 6.16 12.32
C ASN A 111 -0.47 4.97 11.38
N TYR A 112 0.11 3.87 11.87
CA TYR A 112 0.34 2.65 11.11
C TYR A 112 -0.86 1.74 11.32
N PHE A 113 -1.59 1.43 10.26
CA PHE A 113 -2.78 0.60 10.30
C PHE A 113 -2.83 -0.32 9.08
N GLY A 114 -3.71 -1.30 9.13
CA GLY A 114 -4.12 -2.10 7.99
C GLY A 114 -5.63 -2.26 8.00
N PHE A 115 -6.24 -2.22 6.82
CA PHE A 115 -7.67 -2.41 6.64
C PHE A 115 -7.91 -3.52 5.63
N GLY A 116 -8.84 -4.42 5.91
CA GLY A 116 -9.11 -5.51 5.00
C GLY A 116 -10.44 -6.22 5.25
N TYR A 117 -10.79 -7.07 4.30
CA TYR A 117 -11.99 -7.89 4.36
C TYR A 117 -11.60 -9.35 4.61
N ASP A 118 -12.07 -9.89 5.73
CA ASP A 118 -11.99 -11.31 6.04
C ASP A 118 -13.17 -12.04 5.41
N SER A 119 -12.94 -12.65 4.25
CA SER A 119 -13.94 -13.43 3.53
C SER A 119 -14.41 -14.68 4.28
N THR A 120 -13.61 -15.20 5.23
CA THR A 120 -13.95 -16.41 5.99
C THR A 120 -15.02 -16.10 7.05
N SER A 121 -14.93 -14.96 7.72
CA SER A 121 -15.90 -14.53 8.73
C SER A 121 -16.96 -13.55 8.20
N GLY A 122 -16.78 -13.05 6.98
CA GLY A 122 -17.62 -12.03 6.36
C GLY A 122 -17.57 -10.70 7.12
N ASP A 123 -16.36 -10.24 7.44
CA ASP A 123 -16.13 -9.11 8.34
C ASP A 123 -15.09 -8.13 7.80
N TYR A 124 -15.30 -6.85 8.05
CA TYR A 124 -14.31 -5.82 7.81
C TYR A 124 -13.51 -5.58 9.08
N LYS A 125 -12.20 -5.64 8.96
CA LYS A 125 -11.30 -5.55 10.11
C LYS A 125 -10.29 -4.43 9.91
N VAL A 126 -9.92 -3.82 11.03
CA VAL A 126 -8.83 -2.83 11.09
C VAL A 126 -7.82 -3.35 12.08
N ILE A 127 -6.56 -3.48 11.64
CA ILE A 127 -5.44 -3.67 12.55
C ILE A 127 -4.75 -2.33 12.76
N ARG A 128 -4.41 -2.03 14.02
CA ARG A 128 -3.60 -0.88 14.38
C ARG A 128 -2.50 -1.29 15.33
N PHE A 129 -1.52 -0.42 15.47
CA PHE A 129 -0.43 -0.62 16.41
C PHE A 129 -0.48 0.44 17.52
N LEU A 130 0.12 0.10 18.66
CA LEU A 130 0.24 0.97 19.82
C LEU A 130 1.72 1.14 20.15
N ARG A 131 2.09 2.33 20.61
CA ARG A 131 3.42 2.64 21.17
C ARG A 131 3.27 3.26 22.55
N ARG A 132 4.37 3.38 23.31
CA ARG A 132 4.35 4.18 24.54
C ARG A 132 4.34 5.67 24.20
N SER A 133 3.64 6.47 25.00
CA SER A 133 3.54 7.94 24.84
C SER A 133 4.91 8.61 24.72
N ASN A 134 5.88 8.13 25.49
CA ASN A 134 7.24 8.65 25.57
C ASN A 134 8.27 7.94 24.67
N ASP A 135 7.86 6.93 23.90
CA ASP A 135 8.74 6.17 23.02
C ASP A 135 8.25 6.25 21.57
N TRP A 136 8.94 7.06 20.78
CA TRP A 136 8.63 7.28 19.37
C TRP A 136 9.27 6.26 18.44
N THR A 137 10.03 5.31 19.00
CA THR A 137 10.90 4.40 18.24
C THR A 137 10.35 2.98 18.15
N SER A 138 9.50 2.58 19.11
CA SER A 138 9.10 1.18 19.26
C SER A 138 7.58 1.00 19.37
N LEU A 139 7.06 0.06 18.59
CA LEU A 139 5.71 -0.48 18.75
C LEU A 139 5.70 -1.49 19.89
N VAL A 140 4.64 -1.52 20.69
CA VAL A 140 4.54 -2.39 21.88
C VAL A 140 3.38 -3.37 21.82
N ALA A 141 2.35 -3.07 21.04
CA ALA A 141 1.19 -3.94 20.87
C ALA A 141 0.51 -3.71 19.52
N ALA A 142 -0.29 -4.69 19.11
CA ALA A 142 -1.23 -4.54 18.01
C ALA A 142 -2.64 -4.93 18.46
N GLU A 143 -3.63 -4.26 17.88
CA GLU A 143 -5.04 -4.49 18.15
C GLU A 143 -5.80 -4.65 16.85
N LEU A 144 -6.80 -5.53 16.90
CA LEU A 144 -7.68 -5.83 15.79
C LEU A 144 -9.11 -5.43 16.15
N TYR A 145 -9.67 -4.54 15.35
CA TYR A 145 -11.08 -4.18 15.35
C TYR A 145 -11.84 -5.09 14.40
N SER A 146 -13.04 -5.49 14.83
CA SER A 146 -14.05 -6.14 14.00
C SER A 146 -15.25 -5.22 13.85
N LEU A 147 -15.64 -4.93 12.61
CA LEU A 147 -16.85 -4.14 12.34
C LEU A 147 -18.11 -4.90 12.79
N LYS A 148 -18.13 -6.22 12.57
CA LYS A 148 -19.23 -7.11 12.92
C LYS A 148 -19.50 -7.17 14.42
N THR A 149 -18.48 -7.23 15.26
CA THR A 149 -18.64 -7.21 16.73
C THR A 149 -18.56 -5.82 17.34
N ASN A 150 -18.19 -4.81 16.54
CA ASN A 150 -17.94 -3.45 16.96
C ASN A 150 -17.01 -3.36 18.18
N SER A 151 -15.95 -4.17 18.20
CA SER A 151 -15.05 -4.27 19.35
C SER A 151 -13.60 -4.48 18.94
N TRP A 152 -12.71 -4.06 19.83
CA TRP A 152 -11.28 -4.28 19.72
C TRP A 152 -10.87 -5.51 20.52
N LYS A 153 -9.85 -6.22 20.04
CA LYS A 153 -9.10 -7.22 20.80
C LYS A 153 -7.60 -7.07 20.55
N ARG A 154 -6.79 -7.49 21.52
CA ARG A 154 -5.34 -7.61 21.32
C ARG A 154 -5.04 -8.84 20.47
N VAL A 155 -4.05 -8.72 19.59
CA VAL A 155 -3.52 -9.84 18.81
C VAL A 155 -2.07 -10.11 19.22
N ASN A 156 -1.62 -11.33 18.99
CA ASN A 156 -0.23 -11.69 19.29
C ASN A 156 0.70 -10.94 18.35
N PHE A 157 1.53 -10.06 18.90
CA PHE A 157 2.40 -9.15 18.17
C PHE A 157 3.83 -9.25 18.70
N ARG A 158 4.81 -9.22 17.78
CA ARG A 158 6.23 -9.23 18.12
C ARG A 158 6.85 -7.89 17.76
N PRO A 159 7.04 -6.97 18.74
CA PRO A 159 7.62 -5.65 18.53
C PRO A 159 8.87 -5.59 17.66
N TYR A 160 9.79 -6.53 17.87
CA TYR A 160 11.10 -6.50 17.22
C TYR A 160 11.07 -6.69 15.70
N SER A 161 9.98 -7.23 15.13
CA SER A 161 9.84 -7.37 13.69
C SER A 161 9.31 -6.09 13.02
N PHE A 162 8.72 -5.16 13.77
CA PHE A 162 8.13 -3.92 13.24
C PHE A 162 8.85 -2.69 13.79
N GLN A 163 9.75 -2.10 13.00
CA GLN A 163 10.33 -0.80 13.31
C GLN A 163 9.43 0.34 12.79
N TRP A 164 9.19 1.35 13.63
CA TRP A 164 8.24 2.45 13.39
C TRP A 164 8.65 3.44 12.28
N TYR A 165 9.83 3.31 11.72
CA TYR A 165 10.36 4.32 10.81
C TYR A 165 9.91 4.03 9.37
N GLY A 166 8.87 4.71 8.92
CA GLY A 166 8.39 4.59 7.54
C GLY A 166 7.07 5.30 7.32
N GLU A 167 6.68 5.43 6.06
CA GLU A 167 5.39 6.00 5.70
C GLU A 167 4.27 5.02 6.03
N PRO A 168 3.23 5.45 6.77
CA PRO A 168 2.13 4.58 7.18
C PRO A 168 1.28 4.04 6.03
N PHE A 169 1.44 4.61 4.83
CA PHE A 169 0.67 4.29 3.64
C PHE A 169 1.38 3.30 2.69
N ALA A 170 2.56 2.79 3.04
CA ALA A 170 3.30 1.82 2.21
C ALA A 170 2.74 0.39 2.33
N GLY A 171 1.42 0.23 2.41
CA GLY A 171 0.77 -1.06 2.63
C GLY A 171 -0.39 -1.33 1.68
N VAL A 172 -0.71 -2.61 1.50
CA VAL A 172 -1.76 -3.05 0.57
C VAL A 172 -2.48 -4.28 1.11
N HIS A 173 -3.79 -4.37 0.84
CA HIS A 173 -4.57 -5.56 1.11
C HIS A 173 -4.66 -6.44 -0.14
N VAL A 174 -4.24 -7.69 -0.04
CA VAL A 174 -4.32 -8.70 -1.11
C VAL A 174 -4.84 -10.01 -0.54
N ASN A 175 -5.92 -10.53 -1.12
CA ASN A 175 -6.53 -11.84 -0.77
C ASN A 175 -6.72 -12.12 0.73
N GLY A 176 -7.17 -11.11 1.50
CA GLY A 176 -7.43 -11.29 2.94
C GLY A 176 -6.19 -11.13 3.82
N THR A 177 -5.04 -10.81 3.24
CA THR A 177 -3.80 -10.48 3.94
C THR A 177 -3.46 -9.01 3.71
N TYR A 178 -3.10 -8.30 4.77
CA TYR A 178 -2.52 -6.97 4.65
C TYR A 178 -1.01 -7.07 4.67
N TYR A 179 -0.35 -6.31 3.79
CA TYR A 179 1.09 -6.26 3.66
C TYR A 179 1.58 -4.84 3.94
N TRP A 180 2.74 -4.72 4.56
CA TRP A 180 3.42 -3.45 4.77
C TRP A 180 4.88 -3.53 4.32
N LEU A 181 5.29 -2.53 3.55
CA LEU A 181 6.68 -2.31 3.21
C LEU A 181 7.32 -1.38 4.26
N ASN A 182 8.44 -1.82 4.84
CA ASN A 182 9.26 -0.97 5.69
C ASN A 182 10.33 -0.30 4.83
N LYS A 183 10.28 1.04 4.71
CA LYS A 183 11.24 1.80 3.87
C LYS A 183 12.65 1.90 4.49
N LEU A 184 12.83 1.65 5.78
CA LEU A 184 14.16 1.63 6.41
C LEU A 184 14.84 0.25 6.38
N ASN A 185 14.03 -0.80 6.46
CA ASN A 185 14.48 -2.18 6.30
C ASN A 185 13.56 -2.84 5.28
N ASP A 186 13.91 -2.63 4.02
CA ASP A 186 13.20 -3.16 2.87
C ASP A 186 13.74 -4.53 2.45
N ASP A 187 14.38 -5.29 3.36
CA ASP A 187 14.75 -6.68 3.08
C ASP A 187 13.51 -7.59 3.07
N PHE A 188 12.48 -7.21 3.82
CA PHE A 188 11.24 -7.97 3.94
C PHE A 188 9.99 -7.09 4.05
N ILE A 189 8.90 -7.67 3.58
CA ILE A 189 7.54 -7.17 3.64
C ILE A 189 6.84 -7.91 4.77
N GLN A 190 6.22 -7.16 5.65
CA GLN A 190 5.49 -7.69 6.78
C GLN A 190 4.05 -7.97 6.37
N SER A 191 3.43 -8.97 6.97
CA SER A 191 2.06 -9.34 6.63
C SER A 191 1.23 -9.73 7.83
N PHE A 192 -0.07 -9.54 7.71
CA PHE A 192 -1.08 -9.95 8.69
C PHE A 192 -2.28 -10.55 7.96
N ASN A 193 -2.57 -11.81 8.23
CA ASN A 193 -3.71 -12.50 7.64
C ASN A 193 -4.96 -12.26 8.50
N PHE A 194 -6.01 -11.66 7.93
CA PHE A 194 -7.21 -11.30 8.67
C PHE A 194 -8.10 -12.50 9.04
N ALA A 195 -8.01 -13.62 8.32
CA ALA A 195 -8.78 -14.82 8.60
C ALA A 195 -8.16 -15.63 9.75
N THR A 196 -6.83 -15.79 9.76
CA THR A 196 -6.11 -16.49 10.83
C THR A 196 -5.77 -15.59 12.02
N GLU A 197 -5.83 -14.27 11.82
CA GLU A 197 -5.48 -13.22 12.77
C GLU A 197 -4.05 -13.31 13.29
N LYS A 198 -3.14 -13.66 12.37
CA LYS A 198 -1.72 -13.87 12.67
C LYS A 198 -0.83 -13.06 11.74
N PHE A 199 0.31 -12.66 12.29
CA PHE A 199 1.45 -12.21 11.51
C PHE A 199 2.22 -13.42 11.01
N GLU A 200 2.71 -13.35 9.77
CA GLU A 200 3.65 -14.34 9.24
C GLU A 200 5.02 -14.14 9.90
N SER A 201 5.68 -15.24 10.30
CA SER A 201 6.94 -15.16 11.07
C SER A 201 8.13 -14.71 10.24
N ASP A 202 8.16 -15.10 8.97
CA ASP A 202 9.35 -15.01 8.13
C ASP A 202 9.27 -13.83 7.14
N GLY A 203 8.12 -13.17 7.07
CA GLY A 203 7.83 -12.11 6.10
C GLY A 203 7.85 -12.61 4.66
N VAL A 204 7.54 -11.71 3.72
CA VAL A 204 7.78 -11.93 2.29
C VAL A 204 9.08 -11.20 1.95
N PRO A 205 10.10 -11.84 1.35
CA PRO A 205 11.32 -11.13 0.94
C PRO A 205 10.95 -10.03 -0.06
N THR A 206 11.73 -8.97 -0.19
CA THR A 206 11.55 -8.02 -1.30
C THR A 206 12.12 -8.55 -2.62
N PRO A 207 11.74 -7.96 -3.77
CA PRO A 207 12.36 -8.34 -5.04
C PRO A 207 13.89 -8.13 -5.02
N PRO A 208 14.65 -8.85 -5.86
CA PRO A 208 16.11 -8.85 -5.83
C PRO A 208 16.72 -7.43 -5.85
N SER A 209 17.36 -7.05 -4.75
CA SER A 209 17.93 -5.70 -4.54
C SER A 209 19.07 -5.35 -5.50
N GLU A 210 19.76 -6.33 -6.08
CA GLU A 210 20.80 -6.09 -7.10
C GLU A 210 20.26 -5.41 -8.36
N LYS A 211 18.95 -5.50 -8.60
CA LYS A 211 18.26 -4.86 -9.72
C LYS A 211 17.57 -3.55 -9.35
N LEU A 212 17.49 -3.23 -8.05
CA LEU A 212 16.80 -2.07 -7.53
C LEU A 212 17.81 -1.06 -6.98
N GLU A 213 17.72 0.20 -7.40
CA GLU A 213 18.57 1.24 -6.82
C GLU A 213 18.27 1.39 -5.32
N LYS A 214 19.31 1.59 -4.49
CA LYS A 214 19.18 1.69 -3.03
C LYS A 214 18.25 2.80 -2.55
N PHE A 215 17.98 3.80 -3.40
CA PHE A 215 17.14 4.95 -3.10
C PHE A 215 15.96 5.10 -4.08
N CYS A 216 15.52 4.00 -4.70
CA CYS A 216 14.31 4.06 -5.51
C CYS A 216 13.05 4.13 -4.62
N ASP A 217 12.07 4.88 -5.11
CA ASP A 217 10.73 4.85 -4.54
C ASP A 217 10.16 3.45 -4.76
N LYS A 218 9.50 2.94 -3.71
CA LYS A 218 8.96 1.58 -3.63
C LYS A 218 7.56 1.61 -3.04
N MET A 219 6.68 0.77 -3.59
CA MET A 219 5.31 0.67 -3.13
C MET A 219 4.76 -0.73 -3.39
N LEU A 220 3.90 -1.19 -2.50
CA LEU A 220 3.15 -2.43 -2.70
C LEU A 220 1.85 -2.13 -3.45
N VAL A 221 1.48 -3.01 -4.36
CA VAL A 221 0.25 -2.90 -5.15
C VAL A 221 -0.48 -4.23 -5.16
N GLU A 222 -1.79 -4.19 -5.40
CA GLU A 222 -2.57 -5.38 -5.70
C GLU A 222 -2.52 -5.56 -7.23
N TYR A 223 -2.08 -6.73 -7.69
CA TYR A 223 -1.98 -7.03 -9.10
C TYR A 223 -2.62 -8.39 -9.41
N ARG A 224 -3.81 -8.37 -10.01
CA ARG A 224 -4.56 -9.56 -10.45
C ARG A 224 -4.78 -10.60 -9.35
N GLY A 225 -5.00 -10.15 -8.12
CA GLY A 225 -5.16 -10.95 -6.93
C GLY A 225 -3.83 -11.38 -6.29
N SER A 226 -2.69 -10.93 -6.80
CA SER A 226 -1.37 -11.24 -6.24
C SER A 226 -0.73 -9.99 -5.62
N LEU A 227 0.22 -10.23 -4.71
CA LEU A 227 1.03 -9.15 -4.15
C LEU A 227 1.98 -8.65 -5.23
N GLY A 228 1.87 -7.37 -5.57
CA GLY A 228 2.75 -6.67 -6.48
C GLY A 228 3.70 -5.74 -5.75
N PHE A 229 4.84 -5.48 -6.35
CA PHE A 229 5.85 -4.54 -5.89
C PHE A 229 6.25 -3.65 -7.06
N LEU A 230 6.01 -2.35 -6.92
CA LEU A 230 6.33 -1.35 -7.92
C LEU A 230 7.53 -0.55 -7.43
N ALA A 231 8.58 -0.52 -8.24
CA ALA A 231 9.83 0.17 -7.92
C ALA A 231 10.22 1.13 -9.04
N SER A 232 10.70 2.32 -8.68
CA SER A 232 11.31 3.20 -9.67
C SER A 232 12.66 2.66 -10.16
N THR A 233 12.91 2.89 -11.45
CA THR A 233 14.13 2.48 -12.14
C THR A 233 14.54 3.53 -13.16
N THR A 234 15.78 3.46 -13.60
CA THR A 234 16.33 4.30 -14.67
C THR A 234 16.38 3.49 -15.96
N VAL A 235 15.75 3.97 -17.03
CA VAL A 235 15.77 3.32 -18.35
C VAL A 235 16.43 4.23 -19.38
N TRP A 236 17.34 3.66 -20.17
CA TRP A 236 18.03 4.38 -21.24
C TRP A 236 17.41 4.06 -22.59
N VAL A 237 16.95 5.07 -23.32
CA VAL A 237 16.39 4.96 -24.67
C VAL A 237 17.09 5.99 -25.55
N ASP A 238 17.73 5.54 -26.64
CA ASP A 238 18.45 6.43 -27.60
C ASP A 238 19.43 7.42 -26.93
N ASP A 239 20.20 6.94 -25.93
CA ASP A 239 21.13 7.71 -25.10
C ASP A 239 20.49 8.79 -24.19
N GLU A 240 19.16 8.82 -24.10
CA GLU A 240 18.40 9.64 -23.15
C GLU A 240 17.97 8.84 -21.92
N MET A 241 18.07 9.46 -20.75
CA MET A 241 17.71 8.87 -19.46
C MET A 241 16.23 9.14 -19.18
N HIS A 242 15.45 8.08 -19.02
CA HIS A 242 14.04 8.13 -18.66
C HIS A 242 13.81 7.50 -17.29
N ASN A 243 12.80 8.00 -16.60
CA ASN A 243 12.27 7.33 -15.41
C ASN A 243 11.37 6.18 -15.87
N GLY A 244 11.61 5.02 -15.31
CA GLY A 244 10.78 3.84 -15.52
C GLY A 244 10.25 3.30 -14.19
N LEU A 245 9.35 2.33 -14.31
CA LEU A 245 8.86 1.55 -13.19
C LEU A 245 8.95 0.06 -13.54
N GLU A 246 9.45 -0.74 -12.61
CA GLU A 246 9.37 -2.19 -12.71
C GLU A 246 8.25 -2.71 -11.83
N LEU A 247 7.38 -3.52 -12.42
CA LEU A 247 6.38 -4.28 -11.68
C LEU A 247 6.89 -5.69 -11.46
N TRP A 248 6.97 -6.06 -10.19
CA TRP A 248 7.27 -7.40 -9.74
C TRP A 248 6.01 -8.01 -9.12
N VAL A 249 5.79 -9.30 -9.35
CA VAL A 249 4.65 -10.04 -8.82
C VAL A 249 5.16 -11.22 -8.00
N TRP A 250 4.60 -11.38 -6.81
CA TRP A 250 4.91 -12.47 -5.89
C TRP A 250 4.09 -13.71 -6.26
N ASP A 251 4.77 -14.84 -6.41
CA ASP A 251 4.14 -16.16 -6.55
C ASP A 251 4.23 -16.92 -5.21
N ASP A 252 3.08 -17.09 -4.55
CA ASP A 252 2.96 -17.85 -3.31
C ASP A 252 3.29 -19.35 -3.48
N THR A 253 3.28 -19.88 -4.71
CA THR A 253 3.58 -21.28 -5.00
C THR A 253 5.08 -21.53 -5.03
N SER A 254 5.82 -20.69 -5.76
CA SER A 254 7.27 -20.80 -5.88
C SER A 254 8.02 -20.03 -4.80
N LEU A 255 7.32 -19.19 -4.02
CA LEU A 255 7.87 -18.29 -3.01
C LEU A 255 8.95 -17.38 -3.60
N SER A 256 8.65 -16.78 -4.75
CA SER A 256 9.60 -15.96 -5.49
C SER A 256 8.94 -14.80 -6.21
N TRP A 257 9.71 -13.73 -6.42
CA TRP A 257 9.32 -12.62 -7.29
C TRP A 257 9.65 -12.90 -8.75
N ALA A 258 8.73 -12.52 -9.64
CA ALA A 258 8.95 -12.44 -11.07
C ALA A 258 8.70 -11.00 -11.56
N GLN A 259 9.56 -10.49 -12.43
CA GLN A 259 9.34 -9.21 -13.10
C GLN A 259 8.27 -9.43 -14.18
N GLU A 260 7.14 -8.75 -14.04
CA GLU A 260 5.98 -8.86 -14.92
C GLU A 260 6.03 -7.83 -16.06
N SER A 261 6.41 -6.58 -15.74
CA SER A 261 6.39 -5.48 -16.71
C SER A 261 7.40 -4.39 -16.36
N THR A 262 7.76 -3.61 -17.38
CA THR A 262 8.48 -2.35 -17.24
C THR A 262 7.68 -1.26 -17.94
N PHE A 263 7.38 -0.19 -17.21
CA PHE A 263 6.65 0.97 -17.73
C PHE A 263 7.65 2.10 -17.96
N LEU A 264 7.58 2.72 -19.14
CA LEU A 264 8.29 3.95 -19.46
C LEU A 264 7.34 5.11 -19.19
N VAL A 265 7.77 6.08 -18.39
CA VAL A 265 6.92 7.21 -18.01
C VAL A 265 7.70 8.49 -18.23
N ASP A 266 7.26 9.30 -19.18
CA ASP A 266 7.95 10.55 -19.48
C ASP A 266 7.76 11.54 -18.31
N LYS A 267 8.87 12.18 -17.91
CA LYS A 267 8.91 13.23 -16.88
C LYS A 267 8.14 12.87 -15.60
N MET A 268 8.33 11.67 -15.07
CA MET A 268 7.78 11.31 -13.76
C MET A 268 8.65 11.88 -12.63
N SER A 269 8.06 12.58 -11.66
CA SER A 269 8.76 12.97 -10.43
C SER A 269 8.49 12.02 -9.27
N ASN A 270 7.26 11.52 -9.16
CA ASN A 270 6.84 10.54 -8.15
C ASN A 270 5.68 9.73 -8.70
N TYR A 271 5.39 8.56 -8.13
CA TYR A 271 4.22 7.76 -8.50
C TYR A 271 3.31 7.51 -7.28
N GLU A 272 2.01 7.43 -7.54
CA GLU A 272 0.97 7.37 -6.52
C GLU A 272 0.32 5.98 -6.43
N GLY A 273 0.37 5.19 -7.50
CA GLY A 273 -0.37 3.92 -7.53
C GLY A 273 -0.44 3.25 -8.89
N LEU A 274 -0.64 1.95 -8.89
CA LEU A 274 -1.09 1.18 -10.06
C LEU A 274 -2.51 0.66 -9.77
N PHE A 275 -3.45 0.92 -10.68
CA PHE A 275 -4.86 0.60 -10.52
C PHE A 275 -5.37 -0.21 -11.68
N GLU A 276 -6.31 -1.11 -11.40
CA GLU A 276 -6.88 -2.03 -12.40
C GLU A 276 -5.81 -2.79 -13.19
N ASN A 277 -4.59 -2.92 -12.63
CA ASN A 277 -3.40 -3.54 -13.21
C ASN A 277 -2.71 -2.77 -14.35
N ASP A 278 -3.31 -1.70 -14.87
CA ASP A 278 -2.83 -1.02 -16.08
C ASP A 278 -2.94 0.51 -16.05
N LYS A 279 -3.47 1.11 -14.99
CA LYS A 279 -3.58 2.57 -14.84
C LYS A 279 -2.60 3.05 -13.80
N LEU A 280 -1.50 3.63 -14.28
CA LEU A 280 -0.48 4.22 -13.44
C LEU A 280 -0.83 5.67 -13.11
N PHE A 281 -0.86 6.00 -11.82
CA PHE A 281 -1.03 7.37 -11.34
C PHE A 281 0.32 7.91 -10.91
N TYR A 282 0.68 9.09 -11.38
CA TYR A 282 1.99 9.68 -11.11
C TYR A 282 1.95 11.21 -11.18
N LEU A 283 2.93 11.83 -10.54
CA LEU A 283 3.14 13.28 -10.57
C LEU A 283 4.23 13.62 -11.58
N GLN A 284 4.03 14.71 -12.31
CA GLN A 284 5.08 15.35 -13.12
C GLN A 284 5.79 16.45 -12.35
N PRO A 285 7.02 16.84 -12.75
CA PRO A 285 7.66 18.07 -12.29
C PRO A 285 6.72 19.26 -12.44
N GLY A 286 6.39 19.90 -11.32
CA GLY A 286 5.37 20.97 -11.26
C GLY A 286 4.11 20.59 -10.49
N GLY A 287 3.94 19.30 -10.15
CA GLY A 287 2.86 18.81 -9.29
C GLY A 287 1.59 18.38 -10.04
N ASP A 288 1.64 18.30 -11.36
CA ASP A 288 0.51 17.81 -12.16
C ASP A 288 0.29 16.31 -11.93
N LEU A 289 -0.95 15.94 -11.61
CA LEU A 289 -1.35 14.54 -11.42
C LEU A 289 -1.81 13.95 -12.76
N MET A 290 -1.11 12.90 -13.17
CA MET A 290 -1.28 12.22 -14.44
C MET A 290 -1.77 10.79 -14.23
N VAL A 291 -2.52 10.29 -15.22
CA VAL A 291 -2.85 8.87 -15.38
C VAL A 291 -2.29 8.40 -16.71
N HIS A 292 -1.44 7.39 -16.67
CA HIS A 292 -0.98 6.66 -17.85
C HIS A 292 -1.73 5.33 -17.92
N ASP A 293 -2.54 5.15 -18.97
CA ASP A 293 -3.15 3.87 -19.31
C ASP A 293 -2.14 3.04 -20.10
N CYS A 294 -1.51 2.07 -19.44
CA CYS A 294 -0.45 1.23 -20.00
C CYS A 294 -0.95 0.32 -21.13
N ALA A 295 -2.25 -0.03 -21.14
CA ALA A 295 -2.82 -0.91 -22.15
C ALA A 295 -3.07 -0.17 -23.47
N MET A 296 -3.54 1.09 -23.38
CA MET A 296 -3.80 1.94 -24.53
C MET A 296 -2.60 2.84 -24.90
N ASN A 297 -1.60 2.93 -24.02
CA ASN A 297 -0.47 3.85 -24.12
C ASN A 297 -0.94 5.31 -24.27
N THR A 298 -1.84 5.73 -23.38
CA THR A 298 -2.43 7.08 -23.40
C THR A 298 -2.28 7.76 -22.05
N GLU A 299 -2.06 9.08 -22.07
CA GLU A 299 -1.86 9.89 -20.87
C GLU A 299 -3.00 10.90 -20.70
N THR A 300 -3.46 11.07 -19.46
CA THR A 300 -4.52 12.03 -19.10
C THR A 300 -4.08 12.85 -17.90
N ASN A 301 -4.17 14.18 -18.00
CA ASN A 301 -4.00 15.07 -16.85
C ASN A 301 -5.30 15.14 -16.04
N ILE A 302 -5.21 14.83 -14.75
CA ILE A 302 -6.33 14.84 -13.80
C ILE A 302 -6.10 15.82 -12.64
N SER A 303 -5.18 16.78 -12.77
CA SER A 303 -4.90 17.80 -11.74
C SER A 303 -6.16 18.56 -11.30
N ASN A 304 -7.14 18.73 -12.20
CA ASN A 304 -8.40 19.39 -11.89
C ASN A 304 -9.34 18.57 -10.96
N VAL A 305 -9.03 17.29 -10.70
CA VAL A 305 -9.84 16.40 -9.85
C VAL A 305 -9.51 16.59 -8.37
N CYS A 306 -8.25 16.89 -8.04
CA CYS A 306 -7.81 17.13 -6.66
C CYS A 306 -7.13 18.49 -6.56
N THR A 307 -7.81 19.47 -5.95
CA THR A 307 -7.31 20.85 -5.81
C THR A 307 -6.64 21.11 -4.45
N HIS A 308 -6.39 20.06 -3.66
CA HIS A 308 -5.78 20.16 -2.35
C HIS A 308 -4.26 19.92 -2.42
N GLU A 309 -3.52 20.51 -1.48
CA GLU A 309 -2.07 20.43 -1.37
C GLU A 309 -1.53 19.01 -1.15
N PHE A 310 -2.39 18.10 -0.65
CA PHE A 310 -2.10 16.69 -0.50
C PHE A 310 -3.14 15.87 -1.26
N CYS A 311 -2.68 15.01 -2.16
CA CYS A 311 -3.49 14.02 -2.85
C CYS A 311 -3.06 12.62 -2.42
N SER A 312 -4.01 11.72 -2.27
CA SER A 312 -3.73 10.29 -2.15
C SER A 312 -4.75 9.55 -2.99
N VAL A 313 -4.26 8.61 -3.79
CA VAL A 313 -5.10 7.77 -4.64
C VAL A 313 -5.07 6.37 -4.04
N PHE A 314 -6.25 5.78 -3.83
CA PHE A 314 -6.35 4.43 -3.27
C PHE A 314 -7.46 3.65 -3.98
N PRO A 315 -7.26 2.35 -4.27
CA PRO A 315 -8.25 1.57 -4.98
C PRO A 315 -9.45 1.39 -4.05
N PHE A 316 -10.65 1.56 -4.60
CA PHE A 316 -11.88 1.33 -3.86
C PHE A 316 -12.75 0.35 -4.64
N VAL A 317 -13.39 -0.54 -3.91
CA VAL A 317 -14.42 -1.42 -4.44
C VAL A 317 -15.75 -0.97 -3.86
N GLU A 318 -16.75 -0.77 -4.72
CA GLU A 318 -18.09 -0.42 -4.27
C GLU A 318 -18.62 -1.46 -3.27
N ASN A 319 -19.13 -0.96 -2.15
CA ASN A 319 -19.57 -1.80 -1.05
C ASN A 319 -20.80 -1.20 -0.36
N TYR A 320 -21.87 -1.97 -0.27
CA TYR A 320 -23.13 -1.56 0.36
C TYR A 320 -23.28 -2.08 1.80
N VAL A 321 -22.22 -2.65 2.39
CA VAL A 321 -22.21 -3.00 3.81
C VAL A 321 -22.32 -1.73 4.65
N SER A 322 -23.34 -1.72 5.50
CA SER A 322 -23.56 -0.62 6.43
C SER A 322 -22.49 -0.58 7.51
N LEU A 323 -21.95 0.60 7.79
CA LEU A 323 -21.04 0.82 8.93
C LEU A 323 -21.80 1.01 10.26
N SER A 324 -23.12 1.22 10.20
CA SER A 324 -23.97 1.25 11.38
C SER A 324 -24.28 -0.19 11.81
N SER A 325 -23.31 -0.86 12.44
CA SER A 325 -23.59 -2.15 13.09
C SER A 325 -24.54 -1.94 14.28
N SER A 326 -25.75 -2.47 14.14
CA SER A 326 -26.69 -2.73 15.22
C SER A 326 -26.09 -3.77 16.17
N GLY A 327 -25.31 -3.33 17.15
CA GLY A 327 -24.98 -4.15 18.31
C GLY A 327 -26.26 -4.45 19.07
N LYS A 328 -26.64 -5.72 19.15
CA LYS A 328 -27.60 -6.22 20.14
C LYS A 328 -26.88 -6.54 21.43
#